data_AF-A0A661ZHI8-F1
#
_entry.id   AF-A0A661ZHI8-F1
#
_cell.length_a   1.000
_cell.length_b   1.000
_cell.length_c   1.000
_cell.angle_alpha   90.00
_cell.angle_beta   90.00
_cell.angle_gamma   90.00
#
_symmetry.space_group_name_H-M   'P 1'
#
loop_
_entity.id
_entity.type
_entity.pdbx_description
1 polymer ?
#
loop_
_entity_poly.entity_id
_entity_poly.type
_entity_poly.pdbx_seq_one_letter_code
_entity_poly.pdbx_strand_id
1 'polypeptide(L)'
;MDEEALRRLVRRQVEAGIHGIAPLGVTGENTLMDEKELLRVVEIIVEEANGKTAVMPDIVCMRLDKSLDRVKKYADLGVDYIVSYTPYLILPKPDALIDYYEKLADASPVPIILHSAKSRTGIELTPEMTAVLAKHPNIVATKDGNKQLDHLAKVIHLTRDDDFDVFTGKDTTAYPTVAFGGSGSFTVAGNAIPKVMREMIDLAVAGKNEKA
;
A
#
# COMPACT_ATOMS: atom_id res chain seq x y z
N MET A 1 5.11 -11.61 19.55
CA MET A 1 3.82 -11.12 19.02
C MET A 1 2.66 -11.54 19.94
N ASP A 2 1.66 -10.68 20.14
CA ASP A 2 0.37 -11.03 20.80
C ASP A 2 -0.68 -11.32 19.72
N GLU A 3 -0.93 -12.60 19.46
CA GLU A 3 -1.82 -13.04 18.36
C GLU A 3 -3.29 -12.72 18.62
N GLU A 4 -3.76 -12.85 19.86
CA GLU A 4 -5.17 -12.61 20.18
C GLU A 4 -5.50 -11.12 20.09
N ALA A 5 -4.56 -10.25 20.49
CA ALA A 5 -4.68 -8.82 20.24
C ALA A 5 -4.76 -8.51 18.74
N LEU A 6 -3.91 -9.15 17.91
CA LEU A 6 -3.95 -8.97 16.46
C LEU A 6 -5.30 -9.41 15.87
N ARG A 7 -5.80 -10.60 16.22
CA ARG A 7 -7.11 -11.11 15.77
C ARG A 7 -8.24 -10.15 16.12
N ARG A 8 -8.27 -9.65 17.37
CA ARG A 8 -9.27 -8.65 17.81
C ARG A 8 -9.19 -7.36 17.02
N LEU A 9 -7.99 -6.88 16.69
CA LEU A 9 -7.82 -5.68 15.86
C LEU A 9 -8.34 -5.90 14.44
N VAL A 10 -8.06 -7.04 13.82
CA VAL A 10 -8.57 -7.38 12.48
C VAL A 10 -10.09 -7.43 12.47
N ARG A 11 -10.72 -8.14 13.43
CA ARG A 11 -12.19 -8.20 13.54
C ARG A 11 -12.82 -6.82 13.66
N ARG A 12 -12.25 -5.95 14.50
CA ARG A 12 -12.71 -4.56 14.66
C ARG A 12 -12.64 -3.77 13.35
N GLN A 13 -11.58 -3.97 12.56
CA GLN A 13 -11.41 -3.32 11.27
C GLN A 13 -12.44 -3.82 10.25
N VAL A 14 -12.65 -5.14 10.17
CA VAL A 14 -13.65 -5.77 9.31
C VAL A 14 -15.07 -5.31 9.68
N GLU A 15 -15.41 -5.28 10.96
CA GLU A 15 -16.70 -4.77 11.45
C GLU A 15 -16.93 -3.27 11.17
N ALA A 16 -15.85 -2.50 11.01
CA ALA A 16 -15.92 -1.11 10.62
C ALA A 16 -16.16 -0.91 9.11
N GLY A 17 -16.10 -1.97 8.30
CA GLY A 17 -16.37 -1.92 6.86
C GLY A 17 -15.26 -1.26 6.05
N ILE A 18 -14.00 -1.34 6.50
CA ILE A 18 -12.87 -0.81 5.74
C ILE A 18 -12.67 -1.57 4.43
N HIS A 19 -12.08 -0.90 3.44
CA HIS A 19 -11.87 -1.48 2.10
C HIS A 19 -10.70 -2.48 2.03
N GLY A 20 -9.70 -2.34 2.90
CA GLY A 20 -8.57 -3.26 2.96
C GLY A 20 -7.66 -3.08 4.18
N ILE A 21 -6.92 -4.13 4.53
CA ILE A 21 -5.92 -4.16 5.60
C ILE A 21 -4.54 -4.26 4.97
N ALA A 22 -3.67 -3.32 5.30
CA ALA A 22 -2.28 -3.27 4.82
C ALA A 22 -1.29 -3.52 5.98
N PRO A 23 -1.00 -4.79 6.32
CA PRO A 23 -0.06 -5.09 7.40
C PRO A 23 1.39 -4.91 6.96
N LEU A 24 2.30 -5.00 7.92
CA LEU A 24 3.75 -5.03 7.70
C LEU A 24 4.33 -3.77 7.01
N GLY A 25 3.56 -2.69 6.87
CA GLY A 25 4.14 -1.37 6.58
C GLY A 25 4.97 -0.84 7.76
N VAL A 26 5.44 0.40 7.67
CA VAL A 26 6.22 1.06 8.75
C VAL A 26 5.46 1.06 10.09
N THR A 27 4.16 1.31 10.08
CA THR A 27 3.30 1.29 11.27
C THR A 27 3.14 -0.11 11.86
N GLY A 28 3.31 -1.16 11.04
CA GLY A 28 3.30 -2.55 11.48
C GLY A 28 4.67 -3.05 11.92
N GLU A 29 5.69 -2.18 12.00
CA GLU A 29 7.00 -2.47 12.59
C GLU A 29 7.75 -3.68 12.00
N ASN A 30 7.57 -3.94 10.70
CA ASN A 30 8.15 -5.10 10.00
C ASN A 30 9.65 -5.33 10.24
N THR A 31 10.44 -4.26 10.40
CA THR A 31 11.91 -4.36 10.55
C THR A 31 12.33 -4.95 11.89
N LEU A 32 11.40 -5.11 12.83
CA LEU A 32 11.63 -5.68 14.16
C LEU A 32 11.21 -7.15 14.26
N MET A 33 10.69 -7.74 13.18
CA MET A 33 10.19 -9.11 13.14
C MET A 33 11.09 -10.00 12.30
N ASP A 34 11.18 -11.28 12.68
CA ASP A 34 11.80 -12.31 11.84
C ASP A 34 10.84 -12.84 10.75
N GLU A 35 11.35 -13.61 9.79
CA GLU A 35 10.51 -14.13 8.68
C GLU A 35 9.33 -14.98 9.16
N LYS A 36 9.46 -15.71 10.27
CA LYS A 36 8.37 -16.55 10.79
C LYS A 36 7.28 -15.67 11.39
N GLU A 37 7.66 -14.63 12.13
CA GLU A 37 6.73 -13.64 12.67
C GLU A 37 6.01 -12.89 11.55
N LEU A 38 6.72 -12.45 10.51
CA LEU A 38 6.11 -11.79 9.34
C LEU A 38 5.05 -12.68 8.67
N LEU A 39 5.38 -13.94 8.39
CA LEU A 39 4.43 -14.88 7.78
C LEU A 39 3.22 -15.14 8.70
N ARG A 40 3.47 -15.30 10.00
CA ARG A 40 2.40 -15.55 10.97
C ARG A 40 1.45 -14.36 11.09
N VAL A 41 1.94 -13.12 11.02
CA VAL A 41 1.08 -11.91 10.97
C VAL A 41 0.17 -11.96 9.74
N VAL A 42 0.71 -12.25 8.56
CA VAL A 42 -0.08 -12.29 7.31
C VAL A 42 -1.13 -13.40 7.38
N GLU A 43 -0.74 -14.60 7.80
CA GLU A 43 -1.64 -15.75 7.95
C GLU A 43 -2.83 -15.42 8.87
N ILE A 44 -2.57 -14.87 10.07
CA ILE A 44 -3.63 -14.48 11.01
C ILE A 44 -4.58 -13.46 10.39
N ILE A 45 -4.05 -12.47 9.66
CA ILE A 45 -4.87 -11.40 9.07
C ILE A 45 -5.74 -11.96 7.95
N VAL A 46 -5.21 -12.82 7.08
CA VAL A 46 -6.00 -13.45 6.02
C VAL A 46 -7.10 -14.34 6.62
N GLU A 47 -6.77 -15.18 7.61
CA GLU A 47 -7.73 -16.02 8.33
C GLU A 47 -8.89 -15.20 8.92
N GLU A 48 -8.58 -14.11 9.63
CA GLU A 48 -9.59 -13.30 10.32
C GLU A 48 -10.35 -12.36 9.37
N ALA A 49 -9.72 -11.90 8.29
CA ALA A 49 -10.39 -11.14 7.24
C ALA A 49 -11.42 -12.02 6.51
N ASN A 50 -11.11 -13.31 6.29
CA ASN A 50 -12.00 -14.32 5.74
C ASN A 50 -12.75 -13.83 4.48
N GLY A 51 -12.03 -13.17 3.57
CA GLY A 51 -12.57 -12.62 2.31
C GLY A 51 -13.52 -11.43 2.43
N LYS A 52 -13.70 -10.86 3.63
CA LYS A 52 -14.61 -9.71 3.85
C LYS A 52 -13.98 -8.36 3.51
N THR A 53 -12.65 -8.30 3.41
CA THR A 53 -11.88 -7.09 3.08
C THR A 53 -10.57 -7.52 2.43
N ALA A 54 -9.98 -6.68 1.59
CA ALA A 54 -8.73 -7.01 0.90
C ALA A 54 -7.56 -7.03 1.89
N VAL A 55 -6.58 -7.92 1.67
CA VAL A 55 -5.35 -8.00 2.46
C VAL A 55 -4.16 -7.73 1.56
N MET A 56 -3.31 -6.77 1.96
CA MET A 56 -2.21 -6.28 1.13
C MET A 56 -0.94 -6.02 1.97
N PRO A 57 -0.18 -7.07 2.35
CA PRO A 57 1.02 -6.90 3.15
C PRO A 57 2.11 -6.13 2.40
N ASP A 58 2.89 -5.35 3.13
CA ASP A 58 4.11 -4.75 2.61
C ASP A 58 5.29 -5.72 2.75
N ILE A 59 6.02 -5.93 1.65
CA ILE A 59 7.20 -6.80 1.64
C ILE A 59 8.30 -6.22 2.51
N VAL A 60 8.51 -4.91 2.44
CA VAL A 60 9.64 -4.15 3.03
C VAL A 60 10.97 -4.93 2.97
N CYS A 61 11.53 -5.03 1.77
CA CYS A 61 12.83 -5.65 1.54
C CYS A 61 13.60 -4.90 0.45
N MET A 62 14.92 -4.74 0.64
CA MET A 62 15.81 -4.08 -0.32
C MET A 62 16.49 -5.05 -1.30
N ARG A 63 16.26 -6.36 -1.12
CA ARG A 63 16.92 -7.43 -1.85
C ARG A 63 15.92 -8.14 -2.75
N LEU A 64 16.10 -8.04 -4.06
CA LEU A 64 15.15 -8.62 -5.02
C LEU A 64 14.89 -10.11 -4.78
N ASP A 65 15.93 -10.90 -4.54
CA ASP A 65 15.78 -12.34 -4.28
C ASP A 65 14.88 -12.65 -3.08
N LYS A 66 15.03 -11.87 -2.00
CA LYS A 66 14.17 -11.97 -0.81
C LYS A 66 12.76 -11.41 -1.04
N SER A 67 12.65 -10.32 -1.80
CA SER A 67 11.34 -9.76 -2.16
C SER A 67 10.51 -10.77 -2.94
N LEU A 68 11.12 -11.45 -3.92
CA LEU A 68 10.46 -12.49 -4.73
C LEU A 68 10.01 -13.69 -3.87
N ASP A 69 10.84 -14.13 -2.93
CA ASP A 69 10.48 -15.20 -2.00
C ASP A 69 9.28 -14.82 -1.10
N ARG A 70 9.28 -13.59 -0.57
CA ARG A 70 8.15 -13.08 0.25
C ARG A 70 6.88 -12.91 -0.56
N VAL A 71 6.96 -12.37 -1.79
CA VAL A 71 5.82 -12.27 -2.70
C VAL A 71 5.13 -13.62 -2.88
N LYS A 72 5.92 -14.65 -3.21
CA LYS A 72 5.38 -16.00 -3.40
C LYS A 72 4.72 -16.52 -2.12
N LYS A 73 5.40 -16.42 -0.98
CA LYS A 73 4.86 -16.91 0.30
C LYS A 73 3.59 -16.18 0.73
N TYR A 74 3.52 -14.86 0.55
CA TYR A 74 2.32 -14.09 0.88
C TYR A 74 1.18 -14.42 -0.09
N ALA A 75 1.46 -14.58 -1.39
CA ALA A 75 0.46 -15.04 -2.35
C ALA A 75 -0.08 -16.44 -2.01
N ASP A 76 0.80 -17.38 -1.61
CA ASP A 76 0.41 -18.74 -1.17
C ASP A 76 -0.49 -18.72 0.09
N LEU A 77 -0.43 -17.65 0.90
CA LEU A 77 -1.33 -17.44 2.05
C LEU A 77 -2.69 -16.85 1.67
N GLY A 78 -2.89 -16.44 0.41
CA GLY A 78 -4.17 -15.93 -0.09
C GLY A 78 -4.38 -14.43 0.08
N VAL A 79 -3.31 -13.62 0.04
CA VAL A 79 -3.44 -12.15 0.01
C VAL A 79 -3.90 -11.66 -1.37
N ASP A 80 -4.60 -10.53 -1.40
CA ASP A 80 -5.18 -9.98 -2.63
C ASP A 80 -4.18 -9.12 -3.43
N TYR A 81 -3.28 -8.43 -2.73
CA TYR A 81 -2.27 -7.55 -3.32
C TYR A 81 -0.97 -7.64 -2.54
N ILE A 82 0.10 -7.13 -3.12
CA ILE A 82 1.37 -6.96 -2.44
C ILE A 82 1.81 -5.50 -2.51
N VAL A 83 2.11 -4.90 -1.36
CA VAL A 83 2.72 -3.58 -1.28
C VAL A 83 4.24 -3.75 -1.34
N SER A 84 4.91 -2.97 -2.19
CA SER A 84 6.37 -2.98 -2.28
C SER A 84 6.98 -1.61 -2.00
N TYR A 85 7.45 -1.45 -0.77
CA TYR A 85 8.22 -0.27 -0.38
C TYR A 85 9.50 -0.12 -1.20
N THR A 86 9.82 1.13 -1.58
CA THR A 86 11.04 1.44 -2.34
C THR A 86 12.28 0.89 -1.62
N PRO A 87 13.16 0.12 -2.30
CA PRO A 87 14.42 -0.35 -1.75
C PRO A 87 15.19 0.81 -1.11
N TYR A 88 15.44 0.69 0.18
CA TYR A 88 15.99 1.74 1.02
C TYR A 88 17.41 1.37 1.47
N LEU A 89 18.13 2.33 2.06
CA LEU A 89 19.52 2.24 2.51
C LEU A 89 20.57 2.31 1.39
N ILE A 90 20.59 1.36 0.46
CA ILE A 90 21.44 1.45 -0.73
C ILE A 90 20.60 2.06 -1.83
N LEU A 91 20.89 3.32 -2.20
CA LEU A 91 20.03 4.09 -3.09
C LEU A 91 20.22 3.67 -4.55
N PRO A 92 19.29 2.90 -5.16
CA PRO A 92 19.33 2.61 -6.58
C PRO A 92 19.26 3.87 -7.43
N LYS A 93 19.85 3.78 -8.64
CA LYS A 93 19.58 4.74 -9.71
C LYS A 93 18.14 4.57 -10.21
N PRO A 94 17.52 5.61 -10.78
CA PRO A 94 16.16 5.55 -11.33
C PRO A 94 15.88 4.31 -12.21
N ASP A 95 16.73 4.05 -13.22
CA ASP A 95 16.52 2.92 -14.14
C ASP A 95 16.59 1.56 -13.43
N ALA A 96 17.45 1.43 -12.41
CA ALA A 96 17.55 0.21 -11.61
C ALA A 96 16.35 0.02 -10.68
N LEU A 97 15.71 1.12 -10.27
CA LEU A 97 14.49 1.07 -9.47
C LEU A 97 13.29 0.65 -10.31
N ILE A 98 13.19 1.14 -11.56
CA ILE A 98 12.17 0.69 -12.51
C ILE A 98 12.34 -0.81 -12.79
N ASP A 99 13.55 -1.25 -13.16
CA ASP A 99 13.88 -2.65 -13.41
C ASP A 99 13.57 -3.55 -12.20
N TYR A 100 13.80 -3.08 -10.98
CA TYR A 100 13.43 -3.80 -9.76
C TYR A 100 11.91 -4.03 -9.67
N TYR A 101 11.10 -3.00 -9.90
CA TYR A 101 9.65 -3.10 -9.80
C TYR A 101 9.04 -3.93 -10.94
N GLU A 102 9.56 -3.80 -12.17
CA GLU A 102 9.14 -4.63 -13.31
C GLU A 102 9.41 -6.11 -13.02
N LYS A 103 10.63 -6.47 -12.59
CA LYS A 103 10.98 -7.85 -12.22
C LYS A 103 10.13 -8.40 -11.07
N LEU A 104 9.82 -7.55 -10.10
CA LEU A 104 8.95 -7.93 -8.99
C LEU A 104 7.53 -8.22 -9.49
N ALA A 105 7.00 -7.36 -10.37
CA ALA A 105 5.66 -7.48 -10.92
C ALA A 105 5.53 -8.64 -11.91
N ASP A 106 6.53 -8.91 -12.75
CA ASP A 106 6.59 -10.07 -13.65
C ASP A 106 6.50 -11.40 -12.90
N ALA A 107 7.12 -11.47 -11.72
CA ALA A 107 7.18 -12.68 -10.92
C ALA A 107 6.04 -12.81 -9.90
N SER A 108 5.24 -11.77 -9.69
CA SER A 108 4.21 -11.75 -8.66
C SER A 108 2.92 -12.42 -9.13
N PRO A 109 2.41 -13.44 -8.43
CA PRO A 109 1.12 -14.07 -8.76
C PRO A 109 -0.10 -13.17 -8.52
N VAL A 110 0.07 -12.10 -7.75
CA VAL A 110 -0.97 -11.13 -7.38
C VAL A 110 -0.52 -9.70 -7.69
N PRO A 111 -1.44 -8.73 -7.85
CA PRO A 111 -1.06 -7.38 -8.26
C PRO A 111 -0.22 -6.62 -7.22
N ILE A 112 0.65 -5.76 -7.75
CA ILE A 112 1.62 -4.97 -6.98
C ILE A 112 1.11 -3.54 -6.78
N ILE A 113 1.27 -3.05 -5.55
CA ILE A 113 1.08 -1.67 -5.15
C ILE A 113 2.45 -1.07 -4.83
N LEU A 114 2.85 -0.04 -5.58
CA LEU A 114 4.08 0.71 -5.31
C LEU A 114 3.95 1.42 -3.97
N HIS A 115 5.02 1.51 -3.18
CA HIS A 115 5.01 2.32 -1.96
C HIS A 115 6.23 3.22 -1.89
N SER A 116 5.99 4.53 -2.02
CA SER A 116 7.00 5.58 -2.00
C SER A 116 6.90 6.36 -0.69
N ALA A 117 8.00 6.56 0.03
CA ALA A 117 8.04 7.55 1.12
C ALA A 117 9.47 8.05 1.35
N LYS A 118 9.84 9.08 0.58
CA LYS A 118 11.17 9.73 0.62
C LYS A 118 11.67 10.06 2.02
N SER A 119 10.79 10.50 2.92
CA SER A 119 11.16 10.84 4.30
C SER A 119 11.63 9.65 5.15
N ARG A 120 11.46 8.42 4.67
CA ARG A 120 11.89 7.18 5.33
C ARG A 120 12.98 6.46 4.54
N THR A 121 12.88 6.45 3.22
CA THR A 121 13.76 5.66 2.34
C THR A 121 14.93 6.48 1.78
N GLY A 122 14.82 7.81 1.76
CA GLY A 122 15.73 8.69 1.03
C GLY A 122 15.49 8.71 -0.48
N ILE A 123 14.51 7.94 -0.98
CA ILE A 123 14.20 7.78 -2.41
C ILE A 123 12.74 8.12 -2.65
N GLU A 124 12.51 8.84 -3.74
CA GLU A 124 11.20 9.23 -4.21
C GLU A 124 10.93 8.56 -5.55
N LEU A 125 9.82 7.84 -5.65
CA LEU A 125 9.23 7.57 -6.95
C LEU A 125 8.64 8.88 -7.48
N THR A 126 9.32 9.47 -8.46
CA THR A 126 8.86 10.65 -9.17
C THR A 126 7.58 10.34 -9.94
N PRO A 127 6.74 11.35 -10.25
CA PRO A 127 5.55 11.14 -11.06
C PRO A 127 5.83 10.47 -12.41
N GLU A 128 6.96 10.81 -13.05
CA GLU A 128 7.39 10.19 -14.30
C GLU A 128 7.74 8.71 -14.15
N MET A 129 8.47 8.35 -13.09
CA MET A 129 8.79 6.94 -12.80
C MET A 129 7.52 6.14 -12.50
N THR A 130 6.61 6.70 -11.70
CA THR A 130 5.31 6.07 -11.40
C THR A 130 4.49 5.87 -12.67
N ALA A 131 4.46 6.84 -13.59
CA ALA A 131 3.74 6.73 -14.85
C ALA A 131 4.36 5.70 -15.83
N VAL A 132 5.67 5.48 -15.77
CA VAL A 132 6.30 4.35 -16.51
C VAL A 132 5.83 3.02 -15.92
N LEU A 133 5.89 2.88 -14.59
CA LEU A 133 5.53 1.65 -13.89
C LEU A 133 4.03 1.32 -13.97
N ALA A 134 3.16 2.33 -14.00
CA ALA A 134 1.71 2.18 -14.10
C ALA A 134 1.25 1.47 -15.39
N LYS A 135 2.09 1.44 -16.42
CA LYS A 135 1.80 0.73 -17.68
C LYS A 135 1.96 -0.78 -17.58
N HIS A 136 2.61 -1.26 -16.52
CA HIS A 136 2.81 -2.68 -16.31
C HIS A 136 1.49 -3.32 -15.84
N PRO A 137 0.98 -4.38 -16.50
CA PRO A 137 -0.37 -4.90 -16.24
C PRO A 137 -0.57 -5.46 -14.83
N ASN A 138 0.52 -5.78 -14.13
CA ASN A 138 0.49 -6.29 -12.75
C ASN A 138 0.87 -5.23 -11.69
N ILE A 139 1.05 -3.96 -12.08
CA ILE A 139 1.29 -2.85 -11.14
C ILE A 139 0.06 -1.95 -11.20
N VAL A 140 -0.80 -2.05 -10.20
CA VAL A 140 -2.18 -1.53 -10.27
C VAL A 140 -2.40 -0.28 -9.43
N ALA A 141 -1.46 0.06 -8.55
CA ALA A 141 -1.60 1.24 -7.71
C ALA A 141 -0.28 1.77 -7.17
N THR A 142 -0.33 2.99 -6.64
CA THR A 142 0.69 3.54 -5.74
C THR A 142 0.11 3.98 -4.41
N LYS A 143 0.85 3.73 -3.34
CA LYS A 143 0.73 4.35 -2.02
C LYS A 143 1.86 5.35 -1.87
N ASP A 144 1.54 6.63 -2.03
CA ASP A 144 2.54 7.69 -1.98
C ASP A 144 2.48 8.47 -0.67
N GLY A 145 3.59 8.41 0.08
CA GLY A 145 3.78 9.13 1.33
C GLY A 145 4.20 10.59 1.19
N ASN A 146 4.15 11.18 0.00
CA ASN A 146 4.41 12.60 -0.22
C ASN A 146 3.29 13.47 0.38
N LYS A 147 3.67 14.60 0.98
CA LYS A 147 2.71 15.60 1.49
C LYS A 147 2.46 16.74 0.49
N GLN A 148 3.23 16.76 -0.59
CA GLN A 148 3.15 17.76 -1.65
C GLN A 148 2.01 17.38 -2.60
N LEU A 149 0.94 18.19 -2.61
CA LEU A 149 -0.26 17.89 -3.40
C LEU A 149 -0.03 18.04 -4.90
N ASP A 150 0.89 18.91 -5.32
CA ASP A 150 1.32 19.05 -6.71
C ASP A 150 2.00 17.78 -7.24
N HIS A 151 2.80 17.11 -6.42
CA HIS A 151 3.35 15.78 -6.75
C HIS A 151 2.23 14.76 -6.97
N LEU A 152 1.30 14.63 -6.02
CA LEU A 152 0.19 13.67 -6.11
C LEU A 152 -0.73 13.97 -7.29
N ALA A 153 -1.07 15.24 -7.51
CA ALA A 153 -1.87 15.68 -8.66
C ALA A 153 -1.19 15.36 -9.99
N LYS A 154 0.15 15.49 -10.06
CA LYS A 154 0.92 15.11 -11.24
C LYS A 154 0.94 13.60 -11.47
N VAL A 155 1.05 12.79 -10.42
CA VAL A 155 0.92 11.32 -10.55
C VAL A 155 -0.44 10.95 -11.13
N ILE A 156 -1.54 11.48 -10.55
CA ILE A 156 -2.90 11.24 -11.03
C ILE A 156 -3.04 11.67 -12.49
N HIS A 157 -2.55 12.87 -12.84
CA HIS A 157 -2.63 13.36 -14.22
C HIS A 157 -1.90 12.47 -15.23
N LEU A 158 -0.71 11.98 -14.88
CA LEU A 158 0.12 11.18 -15.78
C LEU A 158 -0.33 9.73 -15.91
N THR A 159 -1.18 9.24 -14.99
CA THR A 159 -1.67 7.85 -14.95
C THR A 159 -3.17 7.73 -15.25
N ARG A 160 -3.86 8.84 -15.51
CA ARG A 160 -5.33 8.89 -15.70
C ARG A 160 -5.89 8.02 -16.84
N ASP A 161 -5.04 7.68 -17.81
CA ASP A 161 -5.40 6.91 -19.00
C ASP A 161 -5.03 5.42 -18.83
N ASP A 162 -4.42 5.07 -17.69
CA ASP A 162 -4.06 3.71 -17.28
C ASP A 162 -5.05 3.20 -16.21
N ASP A 163 -5.20 1.87 -16.08
CA ASP A 163 -5.98 1.24 -15.00
C ASP A 163 -5.15 1.21 -13.71
N PHE A 164 -4.95 2.40 -13.13
CA PHE A 164 -3.99 2.62 -12.05
C PHE A 164 -4.53 3.54 -10.95
N ASP A 165 -4.54 3.05 -9.72
CA ASP A 165 -5.04 3.78 -8.57
C ASP A 165 -3.96 4.58 -7.83
N VAL A 166 -4.29 5.81 -7.41
CA VAL A 166 -3.39 6.67 -6.65
C VAL A 166 -3.91 6.86 -5.22
N PHE A 167 -3.22 6.25 -4.26
CA PHE A 167 -3.49 6.39 -2.84
C PHE A 167 -2.44 7.27 -2.16
N THR A 168 -2.88 8.11 -1.21
CA THR A 168 -1.95 8.77 -0.30
C THR A 168 -1.66 7.88 0.92
N GLY A 169 -0.42 7.93 1.41
CA GLY A 169 -0.01 7.36 2.69
C GLY A 169 -0.05 8.36 3.85
N LYS A 170 -0.74 9.49 3.70
CA LYS A 170 -0.81 10.57 4.70
C LYS A 170 -2.26 10.96 4.98
N ASP A 171 -2.68 10.79 6.23
CA ASP A 171 -4.01 11.18 6.69
C ASP A 171 -4.31 12.67 6.44
N THR A 172 -3.31 13.53 6.61
CA THR A 172 -3.45 14.99 6.40
C THR A 172 -3.70 15.40 4.95
N THR A 173 -3.40 14.52 3.98
CA THR A 173 -3.67 14.77 2.56
C THR A 173 -4.72 13.82 1.98
N ALA A 174 -5.36 12.99 2.81
CA ALA A 174 -6.37 12.01 2.39
C ALA A 174 -7.51 12.65 1.59
N TYR A 175 -8.27 13.56 2.22
CA TYR A 175 -9.36 14.27 1.57
C TYR A 175 -8.93 15.03 0.30
N PRO A 176 -7.92 15.93 0.32
CA PRO A 176 -7.58 16.68 -0.88
C PRO A 176 -7.12 15.76 -2.01
N THR A 177 -6.37 14.69 -1.74
CA THR A 177 -5.93 13.74 -2.77
C THR A 177 -7.10 13.10 -3.48
N VAL A 178 -8.12 12.64 -2.74
CA VAL A 178 -9.34 12.08 -3.32
C VAL A 178 -10.13 13.15 -4.07
N ALA A 179 -10.22 14.36 -3.54
CA ALA A 179 -10.97 15.47 -4.15
C ALA A 179 -10.47 15.87 -5.55
N PHE A 180 -9.20 15.61 -5.89
CA PHE A 180 -8.67 15.83 -7.24
C PHE A 180 -8.40 14.54 -8.04
N GLY A 181 -9.00 13.42 -7.65
CA GLY A 181 -9.05 12.19 -8.46
C GLY A 181 -8.21 11.02 -7.94
N GLY A 182 -7.70 11.07 -6.71
CA GLY A 182 -7.08 9.91 -6.07
C GLY A 182 -8.11 8.89 -5.57
N SER A 183 -7.68 7.65 -5.39
CA SER A 183 -8.57 6.51 -5.11
C SER A 183 -8.80 6.25 -3.62
N GLY A 184 -7.99 6.84 -2.73
CA GLY A 184 -8.18 6.71 -1.29
C GLY A 184 -6.93 7.01 -0.46
N SER A 185 -6.86 6.39 0.72
CA SER A 185 -5.76 6.57 1.66
C SER A 185 -5.38 5.28 2.40
N PHE A 186 -4.08 5.03 2.51
CA PHE A 186 -3.53 4.10 3.49
C PHE A 186 -3.34 4.85 4.81
N THR A 187 -4.28 4.67 5.73
CA THR A 187 -4.45 5.52 6.90
C THR A 187 -3.77 4.99 8.16
N VAL A 188 -3.14 5.88 8.93
CA VAL A 188 -2.71 5.58 10.30
C VAL A 188 -3.87 5.82 11.26
N ALA A 189 -4.56 6.95 11.11
CA ALA A 189 -5.74 7.33 11.90
C ALA A 189 -6.84 6.26 11.90
N GLY A 190 -6.99 5.50 10.80
CA GLY A 190 -7.94 4.38 10.69
C GLY A 190 -7.70 3.25 11.69
N ASN A 191 -6.51 3.14 12.30
CA ASN A 191 -6.32 2.24 13.43
C ASN A 191 -7.16 2.66 14.64
N ALA A 192 -7.28 3.97 14.90
CA ALA A 192 -8.05 4.52 16.00
C ALA A 192 -9.53 4.75 15.63
N ILE A 193 -9.80 5.33 14.46
CA ILE A 193 -11.13 5.80 14.03
C ILE A 193 -11.53 5.25 12.65
N PRO A 194 -11.61 3.91 12.48
CA PRO A 194 -11.78 3.29 11.16
C PRO A 194 -13.04 3.71 10.42
N LYS A 195 -14.19 3.78 11.12
CA LYS A 195 -15.47 4.18 10.52
C LYS A 195 -15.44 5.62 10.00
N VAL A 196 -14.82 6.53 10.74
CA VAL A 196 -14.70 7.94 10.35
C VAL A 196 -13.83 8.09 9.10
N MET A 197 -12.66 7.44 9.08
CA MET A 197 -11.77 7.49 7.92
C MET A 197 -12.42 6.85 6.68
N ARG A 198 -13.11 5.71 6.87
CA ARG A 198 -13.90 5.06 5.83
C ARG A 198 -14.96 6.00 5.25
N GLU A 199 -15.80 6.57 6.11
CA GLU A 199 -16.90 7.44 5.69
C GLU A 199 -16.38 8.69 4.96
N MET A 200 -15.33 9.34 5.47
CA MET A 200 -14.71 10.48 4.81
C MET A 200 -14.24 10.13 3.38
N ILE A 201 -13.53 9.01 3.22
CA ILE A 201 -13.03 8.58 1.90
C ILE A 201 -14.18 8.27 0.95
N ASP A 202 -15.21 7.55 1.39
CA ASP A 202 -16.38 7.27 0.56
C ASP A 202 -17.10 8.52 0.10
N LEU A 203 -17.32 9.45 1.02
CA LEU A 203 -18.01 10.71 0.73
C LEU A 203 -17.19 11.51 -0.28
N ALA A 204 -15.86 11.57 -0.12
CA ALA A 204 -14.97 12.24 -1.05
C ALA A 204 -14.98 11.59 -2.44
N VAL A 205 -14.87 10.25 -2.52
CA VAL A 205 -14.95 9.50 -3.79
C VAL A 205 -16.31 9.72 -4.47
N ALA A 206 -17.39 9.82 -3.70
CA ALA A 206 -18.73 10.12 -4.22
C ALA A 206 -18.98 11.60 -4.54
N GLY A 207 -17.97 12.48 -4.42
CA GLY A 207 -18.07 13.91 -4.68
C GLY A 207 -18.87 14.71 -3.64
N LYS A 208 -19.14 14.15 -2.45
CA LYS A 208 -19.90 14.78 -1.35
C LYS A 208 -18.99 15.63 -0.45
N ASN A 209 -18.28 16.56 -1.07
CA ASN A 209 -17.17 17.33 -0.50
C ASN A 209 -17.47 18.11 0.79
N GLU A 210 -18.68 18.62 0.99
CA GLU A 210 -19.02 19.36 2.23
C GLU A 210 -19.17 18.46 3.46
N LYS A 211 -19.49 17.17 3.24
CA LYS A 211 -19.69 16.19 4.31
C LYS A 211 -18.44 15.37 4.61
N ALA A 212 -17.61 15.16 3.58
CA ALA A 212 -16.31 14.54 3.70
C ALA A 212 -15.38 15.43 4.54
#